data_AF-A0A1X6NYY1-F1
#
_entry.id   AF-A0A1X6NYY1-F1
#
_cell.length_a   1.000
_cell.length_b   1.000
_cell.length_c   1.000
_cell.angle_alpha   90.00
_cell.angle_beta   90.00
_cell.angle_gamma   90.00
#
_symmetry.space_group_name_H-M   'P 1'
#
loop_
_entity.id
_entity.type
_entity.pdbx_description
1 polymer ?
#
loop_
_entity_poly.entity_id
_entity_poly.type
_entity_poly.pdbx_seq_one_letter_code
_entity_poly.pdbx_strand_id
1 'polypeptide(L)'
;MVKVGLSLLVAVALAAVTAATAPATVAGRAAVLVLLGDELMSSVTVTWETKISFRGQVVRDLSHERLTTTNGRYAFAIPFQPSVPGIVVTTSVSGIQGYKSDHGKCTRPALPLEKAISSNVRETYCATIYHRSCPKVGLGWKRCKCHVTYTIRATVLDENNKLMRLTSLESGGFKTCAQHLSNSDMQAVTAMGAKVLGR
;
A
#
# COMPACT_ATOMS: atom_id res chain seq x y z
N MET A 1 33.95 12.15 54.39
CA MET A 1 33.26 11.02 53.70
C MET A 1 33.92 10.84 52.35
N VAL A 2 34.63 9.72 52.18
CA VAL A 2 35.25 9.32 50.92
C VAL A 2 34.19 8.67 50.05
N LYS A 3 34.07 9.08 48.78
CA LYS A 3 33.48 8.22 47.74
C LYS A 3 34.29 8.36 46.45
N VAL A 4 35.08 7.32 46.25
CA VAL A 4 35.85 6.95 45.06
C VAL A 4 34.90 6.65 43.91
N GLY A 5 35.33 6.94 42.69
CA GLY A 5 34.74 6.47 41.43
C GLY A 5 35.46 7.13 40.26
N LEU A 6 36.76 6.89 40.11
CA LEU A 6 37.34 5.87 39.23
C LEU A 6 36.82 5.97 37.79
N SER A 7 37.65 6.61 36.97
CA SER A 7 37.64 6.72 35.52
C SER A 7 37.40 5.39 34.80
N LEU A 8 36.78 5.42 33.62
CA LEU A 8 37.33 4.69 32.47
C LEU A 8 36.86 5.30 31.13
N LEU A 9 37.82 5.93 30.46
CA LEU A 9 37.82 6.12 29.01
C LEU A 9 37.80 4.75 28.33
N VAL A 10 36.90 4.55 27.38
CA VAL A 10 37.07 3.55 26.32
C VAL A 10 36.71 4.22 24.99
N ALA A 11 37.71 4.89 24.43
CA ALA A 11 37.79 5.12 23.00
C ALA A 11 38.17 3.78 22.37
N VAL A 12 37.27 3.18 21.60
CA VAL A 12 37.62 2.13 20.64
C VAL A 12 37.26 2.67 19.28
N ALA A 13 38.30 3.16 18.61
CA ALA A 13 38.32 3.28 17.17
C ALA A 13 38.21 1.87 16.58
N LEU A 14 37.17 1.65 15.77
CA LEU A 14 37.12 0.56 14.80
C LEU A 14 36.88 1.17 13.44
N ALA A 15 37.96 1.67 12.86
CA ALA A 15 38.13 1.68 11.43
C ALA A 15 38.33 0.22 10.99
N ALA A 16 37.25 -0.42 10.56
CA ALA A 16 37.29 -1.61 9.74
C ALA A 16 36.27 -1.42 8.63
N VAL A 17 36.81 -1.12 7.45
CA VAL A 17 36.09 -1.11 6.17
C VAL A 17 35.49 -2.49 5.97
N THR A 18 34.17 -2.59 6.07
CA THR A 18 33.42 -3.41 5.14
C THR A 18 32.53 -2.45 4.38
N ALA A 19 32.72 -2.43 3.06
CA ALA A 19 31.75 -1.84 2.16
C ALA A 19 30.38 -2.32 2.63
N ALA A 20 29.58 -1.39 3.16
CA ALA A 20 28.16 -1.63 3.26
C ALA A 20 27.75 -1.92 1.82
N THR A 21 27.60 -3.20 1.50
CA THR A 21 26.80 -3.63 0.38
C THR A 21 25.49 -2.91 0.59
N ALA A 22 25.30 -1.82 -0.18
CA ALA A 22 24.07 -1.06 -0.17
C ALA A 22 22.94 -2.10 -0.21
N PRO A 23 21.93 -2.01 0.67
CA PRO A 23 20.83 -2.95 0.61
C PRO A 23 20.25 -2.90 -0.81
N ALA A 24 20.53 -3.94 -1.60
CA ALA A 24 19.82 -4.25 -2.83
C ALA A 24 18.37 -4.54 -2.37
N THR A 25 17.32 -3.89 -2.84
CA THR A 25 17.05 -3.33 -4.17
C THR A 25 16.04 -2.19 -4.03
N VAL A 26 16.44 -0.94 -4.31
CA VAL A 26 15.51 0.20 -4.41
C VAL A 26 14.86 0.28 -5.79
N ALA A 27 15.54 -0.26 -6.81
CA ALA A 27 15.09 -0.19 -8.20
C ALA A 27 13.99 -1.22 -8.51
N GLY A 28 12.91 -0.77 -9.15
CA GLY A 28 11.79 -1.58 -9.61
C GLY A 28 10.80 -1.98 -8.52
N ARG A 29 10.71 -1.22 -7.42
CA ARG A 29 9.76 -1.49 -6.32
C ARG A 29 8.45 -0.76 -6.55
N ALA A 30 7.35 -1.29 -6.02
CA ALA A 30 6.11 -0.53 -5.96
C ALA A 30 6.29 0.73 -5.07
N ALA A 31 5.93 1.89 -5.61
CA ALA A 31 6.12 3.18 -4.96
C ALA A 31 4.86 4.04 -4.91
N VAL A 32 3.97 3.93 -5.90
CA VAL A 32 2.69 4.67 -5.90
C VAL A 32 1.54 3.72 -6.23
N LEU A 33 0.48 3.78 -5.43
CA LEU A 33 -0.82 3.18 -5.74
C LEU A 33 -1.72 4.27 -6.29
N VAL A 34 -2.25 4.09 -7.50
CA VAL A 34 -3.25 4.99 -8.07
C VAL A 34 -4.60 4.29 -8.13
N LEU A 35 -5.62 4.94 -7.58
CA LEU A 35 -7.01 4.49 -7.65
C LEU A 35 -7.81 5.44 -8.54
N LEU A 36 -8.59 4.86 -9.45
CA LEU A 36 -9.49 5.54 -10.37
C LEU A 36 -10.90 5.00 -10.17
N GLY A 37 -11.89 5.88 -10.07
CA GLY A 37 -13.29 5.49 -10.12
C GLY A 37 -14.18 6.69 -10.36
N ASP A 38 -15.08 6.60 -11.33
CA ASP A 38 -15.94 7.72 -11.73
C ASP A 38 -16.92 8.09 -10.60
N GLU A 39 -17.25 7.12 -9.73
CA GLU A 39 -18.12 7.29 -8.56
C GLU A 39 -17.33 7.56 -7.26
N LEU A 40 -16.00 7.65 -7.34
CA LEU A 40 -15.08 7.77 -6.20
C LEU A 40 -14.90 9.23 -5.74
N MET A 41 -15.96 10.05 -5.74
CA MET A 41 -15.89 11.50 -5.48
C MET A 41 -16.03 11.87 -3.99
N SER A 42 -15.31 11.18 -3.11
CA SER A 42 -15.37 11.47 -1.66
C SER A 42 -14.02 11.27 -0.97
N SER A 43 -13.97 10.48 0.10
CA SER A 43 -12.72 10.10 0.75
C SER A 43 -12.47 8.61 0.56
N VAL A 44 -11.22 8.26 0.29
CA VAL A 44 -10.74 6.89 0.28
C VAL A 44 -9.72 6.70 1.38
N THR A 45 -9.84 5.61 2.13
CA THR A 45 -8.87 5.18 3.12
C THR A 45 -8.21 3.89 2.63
N VAL A 46 -6.89 3.90 2.50
CA VAL A 46 -6.06 2.73 2.23
C VAL A 46 -5.46 2.28 3.55
N THR A 47 -5.50 0.98 3.81
CA THR A 47 -4.78 0.34 4.90
C THR A 47 -3.57 -0.38 4.32
N TRP A 48 -2.40 -0.02 4.80
CA TRP A 48 -1.14 -0.64 4.46
C TRP A 48 -0.81 -1.73 5.49
N GLU A 49 -0.35 -2.89 5.04
CA GLU A 49 0.24 -3.92 5.90
C GLU A 49 1.73 -4.04 5.57
N THR A 50 2.58 -3.75 6.56
CA THR A 50 4.02 -3.97 6.46
C THR A 50 4.38 -5.24 7.24
N LYS A 51 4.94 -6.24 6.55
CA LYS A 51 5.42 -7.48 7.15
C LYS A 51 6.93 -7.41 7.29
N ILE A 52 7.42 -7.61 8.51
CA ILE A 52 8.85 -7.70 8.83
C ILE A 52 9.12 -9.14 9.25
N SER A 53 9.94 -9.84 8.47
CA SER A 53 10.29 -11.24 8.70
C SER A 53 11.75 -11.39 9.07
N PHE A 54 12.04 -12.01 10.23
CA PHE A 54 13.39 -12.26 10.73
C PHE A 54 13.45 -13.59 11.48
N ARG A 55 14.38 -14.48 11.12
CA ARG A 55 14.58 -15.80 11.76
C ARG A 55 13.29 -16.61 11.96
N GLY A 56 12.38 -16.57 10.98
CA GLY A 56 11.09 -17.26 11.03
C GLY A 56 10.00 -16.57 11.86
N GLN A 57 10.32 -15.47 12.55
CA GLN A 57 9.33 -14.61 13.18
C GLN A 57 8.81 -13.58 12.18
N VAL A 58 7.50 -13.28 12.27
CA VAL A 58 6.84 -12.29 11.42
C VAL A 58 6.11 -11.28 12.30
N VAL A 59 6.52 -10.02 12.22
CA VAL A 59 5.80 -8.89 12.81
C VAL A 59 4.99 -8.21 11.70
N ARG A 60 3.77 -7.78 12.03
CA ARG A 60 2.88 -7.07 11.12
C ARG A 60 2.56 -5.71 11.71
N ASP A 61 2.79 -4.67 10.91
CA ASP A 61 2.39 -3.31 11.21
C ASP A 61 1.28 -2.86 10.26
N LEU A 62 0.26 -2.19 10.80
CA LEU A 62 -0.86 -1.68 10.05
C LEU A 62 -0.88 -0.16 10.15
N SER A 63 -0.89 0.52 9.02
CA SER A 63 -1.07 1.96 8.95
C SER A 63 -2.22 2.32 8.02
N HIS A 64 -2.80 3.50 8.24
CA HIS A 64 -3.95 3.98 7.49
C HIS A 64 -3.63 5.33 6.87
N GLU A 65 -3.95 5.48 5.59
CA GLU A 65 -3.83 6.74 4.87
C GLU A 65 -5.17 7.11 4.24
N ARG A 66 -5.65 8.32 4.50
CA ARG A 66 -6.92 8.82 3.99
C ARG A 66 -6.69 10.03 3.11
N LEU A 67 -7.20 9.97 1.89
CA LEU A 67 -7.22 11.08 0.95
C LEU A 67 -8.65 11.45 0.58
N THR A 68 -8.84 12.69 0.14
CA THR A 68 -10.12 13.21 -0.35
C THR A 68 -9.91 13.83 -1.72
N THR A 69 -10.84 13.60 -2.65
CA THR A 69 -10.79 14.17 -3.99
C THR A 69 -12.19 14.57 -4.47
N THR A 70 -12.25 15.37 -5.52
CA THR A 70 -13.49 15.76 -6.21
C THR A 70 -13.62 15.14 -7.61
N ASN A 71 -12.59 14.43 -8.09
CA ASN A 71 -12.51 13.94 -9.48
C ASN A 71 -12.44 12.41 -9.60
N GLY A 72 -12.61 11.68 -8.51
CA GLY A 72 -12.54 10.22 -8.52
C GLY A 72 -11.14 9.61 -8.65
N ARG A 73 -10.07 10.41 -8.54
CA ARG A 73 -8.69 9.97 -8.70
C ARG A 73 -7.86 10.21 -7.45
N TYR A 74 -7.11 9.20 -7.05
CA TYR A 74 -6.27 9.20 -5.85
C TYR A 74 -4.92 8.58 -6.16
N ALA A 75 -3.87 9.13 -5.58
CA ALA A 75 -2.54 8.55 -5.61
C ALA A 75 -1.97 8.55 -4.20
N PHE A 76 -1.54 7.38 -3.75
CA PHE A 76 -0.99 7.17 -2.43
C PHE A 76 0.47 6.73 -2.56
N ALA A 77 1.33 7.28 -1.70
CA ALA A 77 2.70 6.80 -1.59
C ALA A 77 2.69 5.44 -0.88
N ILE A 78 3.29 4.43 -1.48
CA ILE A 78 3.43 3.11 -0.84
C ILE A 78 4.52 3.22 0.23
N PRO A 79 4.21 2.96 1.52
CA PRO A 79 5.20 2.99 2.58
C PRO A 79 6.38 2.08 2.24
N PHE A 80 7.58 2.59 2.49
CA PHE A 80 8.81 1.88 2.21
C PHE A 80 9.65 1.78 3.46
N GLN A 81 10.11 0.56 3.72
CA GLN A 81 11.14 0.28 4.69
C GLN A 81 12.20 -0.58 4.01
N PRO A 82 13.48 -0.19 4.07
CA PRO A 82 14.55 -0.96 3.44
C PRO A 82 14.67 -2.33 4.12
N SER A 83 14.83 -3.37 3.32
CA SER A 83 15.27 -4.67 3.83
C SER A 83 16.77 -4.62 4.14
N VAL A 84 17.19 -5.38 5.15
CA VAL A 84 18.60 -5.53 5.52
C VAL A 84 18.94 -7.02 5.63
N PRO A 85 20.21 -7.45 5.54
CA PRO A 85 20.55 -8.86 5.61
C PRO A 85 19.90 -9.57 6.81
N GLY A 86 19.13 -10.63 6.52
CA GLY A 86 18.39 -11.41 7.52
C GLY A 86 17.00 -10.87 7.88
N ILE A 87 16.65 -9.64 7.51
CA ILE A 87 15.35 -9.00 7.73
C ILE A 87 14.70 -8.68 6.37
N VAL A 88 13.59 -9.36 6.08
CA VAL A 88 12.80 -9.10 4.86
C VAL A 88 11.60 -8.23 5.24
N VAL A 89 11.47 -7.08 4.57
CA VAL A 89 10.33 -6.17 4.76
C VAL A 89 9.52 -6.09 3.48
N THR A 90 8.22 -6.38 3.56
CA THR A 90 7.28 -6.23 2.44
C THR A 90 6.11 -5.37 2.86
N THR A 91 5.58 -4.57 1.93
CA THR A 91 4.38 -3.76 2.14
C THR A 91 3.32 -4.15 1.13
N SER A 92 2.09 -4.33 1.55
CA SER A 92 0.93 -4.59 0.71
C SER A 92 -0.25 -3.69 1.10
N VAL A 93 -1.26 -3.63 0.24
CA VAL A 93 -2.56 -3.06 0.61
C VAL A 93 -3.36 -4.14 1.30
N SER A 94 -3.71 -3.96 2.57
CA SER A 94 -4.55 -4.91 3.33
C SER A 94 -6.02 -4.54 3.34
N GLY A 95 -6.39 -3.34 2.88
CA GLY A 95 -7.78 -2.97 2.71
C GLY A 95 -7.97 -1.60 2.07
N ILE A 96 -8.97 -1.47 1.20
CA ILE A 96 -9.44 -0.20 0.64
C ILE A 96 -10.88 0.06 1.09
N GLN A 97 -11.11 1.26 1.62
CA GLN A 97 -12.40 1.78 2.04
C GLN A 97 -12.73 3.04 1.23
N GLY A 98 -13.79 3.00 0.43
CA GLY A 98 -14.25 4.17 -0.34
C GLY A 98 -15.62 4.72 0.08
N TYR A 99 -16.30 4.10 1.04
CA TYR A 99 -17.62 4.55 1.51
C TYR A 99 -17.67 4.61 3.04
N LYS A 100 -18.45 5.56 3.60
CA LYS A 100 -18.47 5.93 5.03
C LYS A 100 -19.04 4.84 5.98
N SER A 101 -19.49 3.69 5.47
CA SER A 101 -20.24 2.67 6.24
C SER A 101 -19.63 1.27 6.11
N ASP A 102 -18.47 1.05 6.72
CA ASP A 102 -17.69 -0.17 6.52
C ASP A 102 -16.99 -0.60 7.82
N HIS A 103 -17.75 -0.62 8.91
CA HIS A 103 -17.33 -1.37 10.10
C HIS A 103 -17.19 -2.87 9.76
N GLY A 104 -15.94 -3.31 9.53
CA GLY A 104 -15.32 -4.60 9.84
C GLY A 104 -15.87 -5.90 9.26
N LYS A 105 -17.07 -5.92 8.67
CA LYS A 105 -17.72 -7.16 8.18
C LYS A 105 -17.74 -7.33 6.67
N CYS A 106 -17.66 -6.25 5.90
CA CYS A 106 -17.58 -6.37 4.45
C CYS A 106 -16.12 -6.58 4.05
N THR A 107 -15.88 -7.54 3.16
CA THR A 107 -14.55 -7.80 2.61
C THR A 107 -14.03 -6.51 1.99
N ARG A 108 -12.86 -6.07 2.45
CA ARG A 108 -12.16 -4.94 1.85
C ARG A 108 -11.19 -5.48 0.80
N PRO A 109 -11.15 -4.88 -0.40
CA PRO A 109 -10.15 -5.26 -1.38
C PRO A 109 -8.74 -5.03 -0.85
N ALA A 110 -7.88 -6.00 -1.06
CA ALA A 110 -6.47 -6.02 -0.69
C ALA A 110 -5.63 -6.27 -1.94
N LEU A 111 -4.40 -5.77 -1.98
CA LEU A 111 -3.54 -5.84 -3.15
C LEU A 111 -2.13 -6.26 -2.70
N PRO A 112 -1.69 -7.50 -2.99
CA PRO A 112 -0.31 -7.91 -2.73
C PRO A 112 0.60 -7.15 -3.70
N LEU A 113 1.59 -6.44 -3.15
CA LEU A 113 2.54 -5.62 -3.93
C LEU A 113 3.94 -6.24 -3.97
N GLU A 114 4.19 -7.23 -3.12
CA GLU A 114 5.49 -7.89 -2.96
C GLU A 114 5.94 -8.67 -4.20
N LYS A 115 5.03 -8.98 -5.13
CA LYS A 115 5.34 -9.61 -6.42
C LYS A 115 5.01 -8.72 -7.61
N ALA A 116 4.92 -7.40 -7.40
CA ALA A 116 4.79 -6.44 -8.49
C ALA A 116 6.09 -6.41 -9.30
N ILE A 117 5.97 -6.41 -10.63
CA ILE A 117 7.09 -6.34 -11.57
C ILE A 117 6.91 -5.16 -12.51
N SER A 118 8.00 -4.50 -12.91
CA SER A 118 7.94 -3.43 -13.90
C SER A 118 7.34 -3.95 -15.22
N SER A 119 6.44 -3.19 -15.83
CA SER A 119 5.75 -3.58 -17.05
C SER A 119 5.39 -2.37 -17.90
N ASN A 120 5.47 -2.52 -19.22
CA ASN A 120 4.93 -1.53 -20.15
C ASN A 120 3.43 -1.76 -20.45
N VAL A 121 2.85 -2.82 -19.88
CA VAL A 121 1.43 -3.14 -20.07
C VAL A 121 0.60 -2.24 -19.18
N ARG A 122 -0.40 -1.60 -19.78
CA ARG A 122 -1.36 -0.70 -19.12
C ARG A 122 -2.44 -1.46 -18.35
N GLU A 123 -2.00 -2.43 -17.56
CA GLU A 123 -2.88 -3.23 -16.74
C GLU A 123 -3.54 -2.38 -15.65
N THR A 124 -4.82 -2.66 -15.44
CA THR A 124 -5.58 -2.17 -14.29
C THR A 124 -6.23 -3.33 -13.58
N TYR A 125 -6.43 -3.15 -12.28
CA TYR A 125 -7.02 -4.13 -11.40
C TYR A 125 -8.34 -3.58 -10.86
N CYS A 126 -9.42 -4.32 -11.06
CA CYS A 126 -10.77 -3.94 -10.66
C CYS A 126 -11.14 -4.63 -9.37
N ALA A 127 -11.71 -3.87 -8.43
CA ALA A 127 -12.31 -4.43 -7.22
C ALA A 127 -13.62 -3.74 -6.86
N THR A 128 -14.54 -4.52 -6.30
CA THR A 128 -15.83 -4.02 -5.84
C THR A 128 -15.70 -3.43 -4.44
N ILE A 129 -16.19 -2.21 -4.26
CA ILE A 129 -16.32 -1.57 -2.96
C ILE A 129 -17.73 -1.81 -2.43
N TYR A 130 -17.79 -2.30 -1.20
CA TYR A 130 -19.03 -2.61 -0.51
C TYR A 130 -19.28 -1.61 0.61
N HIS A 131 -20.55 -1.31 0.86
CA HIS A 131 -20.98 -0.64 2.08
C HIS A 131 -21.90 -1.55 2.87
N ARG A 132 -21.97 -1.29 4.17
CA ARG A 132 -22.85 -1.97 5.10
C ARG A 132 -24.17 -1.22 5.20
N SER A 133 -25.27 -1.96 5.09
CA SER A 133 -26.61 -1.49 5.43
C SER A 133 -27.18 -2.33 6.58
N CYS A 134 -27.71 -1.68 7.61
CA CYS A 134 -28.27 -2.34 8.78
C CYS A 134 -29.75 -1.97 8.92
N PRO A 135 -30.67 -2.94 9.04
CA PRO A 135 -32.08 -2.65 9.25
C PRO A 135 -32.27 -2.12 10.69
N LYS A 136 -32.54 -0.81 10.81
CA LYS A 136 -32.80 -0.03 12.04
C LYS A 136 -31.68 -0.03 13.10
N VAL A 137 -31.43 1.17 13.66
CA VAL A 137 -30.56 1.36 14.82
C VAL A 137 -31.17 0.60 16.00
N GLY A 138 -30.49 -0.42 16.52
CA GLY A 138 -30.92 -1.18 17.72
C GLY A 138 -31.09 -2.69 17.54
N LEU A 139 -31.19 -3.23 16.32
CA LEU A 139 -31.38 -4.68 16.08
C LEU A 139 -30.07 -5.50 16.08
N GLY A 140 -28.97 -4.90 16.54
CA GLY A 140 -27.66 -5.54 16.64
C GLY A 140 -26.96 -5.75 15.28
N TRP A 141 -25.63 -5.81 15.32
CA TRP A 141 -24.74 -5.80 14.17
C TRP A 141 -24.78 -7.13 13.36
N LYS A 142 -25.63 -8.07 13.79
CA LYS A 142 -25.79 -9.42 13.20
C LYS A 142 -26.69 -9.41 11.96
N ARG A 143 -27.57 -8.41 11.79
CA ARG A 143 -28.50 -8.32 10.64
C ARG A 143 -28.04 -7.38 9.54
N CYS A 144 -26.82 -6.83 9.64
CA CYS A 144 -26.27 -5.96 8.60
C CYS A 144 -25.86 -6.77 7.37
N LYS A 145 -26.14 -6.23 6.18
CA LYS A 145 -25.77 -6.80 4.88
C LYS A 145 -24.72 -5.93 4.19
N CYS A 146 -23.89 -6.56 3.37
CA CYS A 146 -22.96 -5.86 2.48
C CYS A 146 -23.62 -5.66 1.13
N HIS A 147 -23.66 -4.41 0.69
CA HIS A 147 -24.21 -4.00 -0.58
C HIS A 147 -23.08 -3.46 -1.45
N VAL A 148 -23.12 -3.80 -2.74
CA VAL A 148 -22.23 -3.21 -3.72
C VAL A 148 -22.47 -1.71 -3.75
N THR A 149 -21.40 -0.93 -3.73
CA THR A 149 -21.45 0.52 -3.92
C THR A 149 -21.02 0.84 -5.34
N TYR A 150 -19.77 0.50 -5.69
CA TYR A 150 -19.20 0.72 -7.01
C TYR A 150 -17.95 -0.14 -7.22
N THR A 151 -17.38 -0.11 -8.43
CA THR A 151 -16.10 -0.75 -8.76
C THR A 151 -15.00 0.30 -8.85
N ILE A 152 -13.86 0.06 -8.23
CA ILE A 152 -12.65 0.86 -8.40
C ILE A 152 -11.70 0.17 -9.37
N ARG A 153 -10.90 0.98 -10.08
CA ARG A 153 -9.74 0.53 -10.84
C ARG A 153 -8.48 0.95 -10.10
N ALA A 154 -7.50 0.07 -10.02
CA ALA A 154 -6.21 0.32 -9.40
C ALA A 154 -5.08 0.09 -10.41
N THR A 155 -4.02 0.88 -10.30
CA THR A 155 -2.75 0.66 -11.00
C THR A 155 -1.61 1.02 -10.06
N VAL A 156 -0.44 0.44 -10.31
CA VAL A 156 0.74 0.56 -9.45
C VAL A 156 1.88 1.11 -10.29
N LEU A 157 2.62 2.07 -9.72
CA LEU A 157 3.80 2.66 -10.34
C LEU A 157 5.03 2.36 -9.49
N ASP A 158 6.16 2.18 -10.16
CA ASP A 158 7.46 2.04 -9.51
C ASP A 158 8.05 3.40 -9.09
N GLU A 159 9.21 3.39 -8.43
CA GLU A 159 9.91 4.61 -8.02
C GLU A 159 10.41 5.46 -9.19
N ASN A 160 10.39 4.93 -10.41
CA ASN A 160 10.70 5.65 -11.65
C ASN A 160 9.44 6.14 -12.38
N ASN A 161 8.28 6.07 -11.74
CA ASN A 161 6.99 6.44 -12.30
C ASN A 161 6.58 5.57 -13.50
N LYS A 162 7.08 4.33 -13.60
CA LYS A 162 6.70 3.36 -14.63
C LYS A 162 5.65 2.41 -14.09
N LEU A 163 4.79 1.92 -14.98
CA LEU A 163 3.76 0.95 -14.62
C LEU A 163 4.35 -0.36 -14.09
N MET A 164 3.63 -0.96 -13.16
CA MET A 164 3.92 -2.29 -12.65
C MET A 164 2.74 -3.22 -12.89
N ARG A 165 3.07 -4.48 -13.18
CA ARG A 165 2.14 -5.60 -13.27
C ARG A 165 2.20 -6.42 -11.98
N LEU A 166 1.03 -6.76 -11.45
CA LEU A 166 0.88 -7.72 -10.38
C LEU A 166 0.84 -9.14 -10.93
N THR A 167 1.66 -10.02 -10.37
CA THR A 167 1.77 -11.41 -10.82
C THR A 167 0.83 -12.36 -10.09
N SER A 168 0.17 -11.91 -9.01
CA SER A 168 -0.86 -12.67 -8.30
C SER A 168 -1.88 -11.70 -7.68
N LEU A 169 -3.15 -12.10 -7.69
CA LEU A 169 -4.29 -11.38 -7.09
C LEU A 169 -5.11 -12.26 -6.13
N GLU A 170 -4.66 -13.50 -5.88
CA GLU A 170 -5.49 -14.65 -5.46
C GLU A 170 -6.23 -14.51 -4.13
N SER A 171 -5.89 -13.52 -3.31
CA SER A 171 -6.47 -13.31 -1.98
C SER A 171 -7.04 -11.90 -1.75
N GLY A 172 -7.02 -11.05 -2.79
CA GLY A 172 -7.22 -9.62 -2.65
C GLY A 172 -8.62 -9.09 -3.00
N GLY A 173 -9.49 -9.90 -3.62
CA GLY A 173 -10.76 -9.40 -4.18
C GLY A 173 -10.60 -8.50 -5.42
N PHE A 174 -9.36 -8.29 -5.87
CA PHE A 174 -9.04 -7.68 -7.14
C PHE A 174 -9.00 -8.72 -8.26
N LYS A 175 -9.36 -8.29 -9.47
CA LYS A 175 -9.18 -9.04 -10.72
C LYS A 175 -8.63 -8.11 -11.78
N THR A 176 -7.94 -8.62 -12.79
CA THR A 176 -7.59 -7.80 -13.96
C THR A 176 -8.87 -7.24 -14.59
N CYS A 177 -8.90 -5.94 -14.84
CA CYS A 177 -10.02 -5.32 -15.55
C CYS A 177 -10.03 -5.80 -17.01
N ALA A 178 -11.22 -5.88 -17.62
CA ALA A 178 -11.35 -6.18 -19.05
C ALA A 178 -10.78 -5.06 -19.94
N GLN A 179 -10.73 -3.83 -19.43
CA GLN A 179 -10.24 -2.65 -20.14
C GLN A 179 -8.92 -2.17 -19.54
N HIS A 180 -7.97 -1.87 -20.43
CA HIS A 180 -6.70 -1.23 -20.07
C HIS A 180 -6.87 0.28 -19.82
N LEU A 181 -5.85 0.92 -19.25
CA LEU A 181 -5.84 2.38 -19.13
C LEU A 181 -5.92 3.04 -20.52
N SER A 182 -6.90 3.92 -20.68
CA SER A 182 -6.99 4.81 -21.83
C SER A 182 -5.77 5.75 -21.88
N ASN A 183 -5.53 6.41 -23.02
CA ASN A 183 -4.43 7.38 -23.13
C ASN A 183 -4.57 8.53 -22.12
N SER A 184 -5.80 9.03 -21.91
CA SER A 184 -6.07 10.10 -20.94
C SER A 184 -5.87 9.64 -19.50
N ASP A 185 -6.31 8.41 -19.17
CA ASP A 185 -6.07 7.83 -17.84
C ASP A 185 -4.57 7.63 -17.61
N MET A 186 -3.81 7.20 -18.62
CA MET A 186 -2.35 7.06 -18.53
C MET A 186 -1.64 8.38 -18.23
N GLN A 187 -2.01 9.46 -18.92
CA GLN A 187 -1.45 10.78 -18.66
C GLN A 187 -1.76 11.23 -17.22
N ALA A 188 -2.99 11.03 -16.77
CA ALA A 188 -3.39 11.37 -15.41
C ALA A 188 -2.63 10.54 -14.36
N VAL A 189 -2.54 9.22 -14.55
CA VAL A 189 -1.79 8.29 -13.68
C VAL A 189 -0.33 8.73 -13.57
N THR A 190 0.31 9.01 -14.70
CA THR A 190 1.72 9.42 -14.75
C THR A 190 1.94 10.76 -14.05
N ALA A 191 1.05 11.74 -14.27
CA ALA A 191 1.14 13.05 -13.62
C ALA A 191 0.92 12.96 -12.10
N MET A 192 -0.03 12.13 -11.66
CA MET A 192 -0.26 11.90 -10.23
C MET A 192 0.92 11.19 -9.58
N GLY A 193 1.49 10.17 -10.23
CA GLY A 193 2.67 9.46 -9.75
C GLY A 193 3.89 10.39 -9.62
N ALA A 194 4.16 11.23 -10.63
CA ALA A 194 5.23 12.23 -10.58
C ALA A 194 5.04 13.18 -9.38
N LYS A 195 3.81 13.69 -9.18
CA LYS A 195 3.48 14.57 -8.05
C LYS A 195 3.74 13.89 -6.70
N VAL A 196 3.31 12.64 -6.51
CA VAL A 196 3.55 11.90 -5.25
C VAL A 196 5.04 11.65 -5.03
N LEU A 197 5.80 11.40 -6.10
CA LEU A 197 7.24 11.18 -6.06
C LEU A 197 8.07 12.48 -5.97
N GLY A 198 7.43 13.66 -6.00
CA GLY A 198 8.11 14.96 -5.94
C GLY A 198 8.87 15.33 -7.22
N ARG A 199 8.33 14.96 -8.39
CA ARG A 199 8.90 15.21 -9.72
C ARG A 199 8.03 16.09 -10.59
#